data_AF-A0A6P4AG11-F1
#
_entry.id   AF-A0A6P4AG11-F1
#
_cell.length_a   1.000
_cell.length_b   1.000
_cell.length_c   1.000
_cell.angle_alpha   90.00
_cell.angle_beta   90.00
_cell.angle_gamma   90.00
#
_symmetry.space_group_name_H-M   'P 1'
#
loop_
_entity.id
_entity.type
_entity.pdbx_description
1 polymer ?
#
loop_
_entity_poly.entity_id
_entity_poly.type
_entity_poly.pdbx_seq_one_letter_code
_entity_poly.pdbx_strand_id
1 'polypeptide(L)'
;MATTALKVEIIHRETLKPSSPTPYNLKNFKLCLIDQLAPTMYVPLILFYPHVNNGVDEAEKKTQLLKKTLSETLTLFYPLAGRIKTHDSIVCNDEGVEFFKAQANFPLSKILEKPNTYFLRKFLAAEPESIQARTGALLLVQVTFFQCGGMAIGISSSHKIGDASTLSAFLKSWTSMAVFGSEHGLVPEFNAAELLPPSDDFQPLEKIPGKCRTSRFVFYPKKIASLKENSSSEAVKNPSRIEAVSSILWKSVAQASRSNNGFMKTCVFAQTVNIRARTSPPLSENLAGNFFGIIPEKLDENENGDDLKVLVSKLRKGIEEVKEFFGKKGLDVESVKQAMLKCGEMIRNEEMVDNYNCSSWFRFPLYEVDFGWGKPIWVSMSGMTFKNFIFLLPTRDGDGIEAWLSLTDEDMDLVETDQELLDFACLEPISLSCKEKGVTFVGLKRKVGENDRENKKRKVIDETPTVSLKVKSQDNDERYFRIRRDSPLLRLMRAYCEKKQFEFRYIRFFYDGQYIRPNQTPDSLGLEDGAEIDALTPQSGGGWRSF
;
A
#
# COMPACT_ATOMS: atom_id res chain seq x y z
N MET A 1 -4.78 28.90 -19.02
CA MET A 1 -5.94 28.12 -18.53
C MET A 1 -5.62 27.71 -17.11
N ALA A 2 -6.48 28.01 -16.14
CA ALA A 2 -6.27 27.59 -14.76
C ALA A 2 -6.24 26.05 -14.71
N THR A 3 -5.18 25.47 -14.15
CA THR A 3 -5.11 24.04 -13.85
C THR A 3 -6.10 23.75 -12.73
N THR A 4 -7.25 23.15 -13.06
CA THR A 4 -8.24 22.72 -12.09
C THR A 4 -7.61 21.68 -11.17
N ALA A 5 -7.67 21.89 -9.86
CA ALA A 5 -7.17 20.92 -8.89
C ALA A 5 -7.90 19.57 -9.00
N LEU A 6 -7.18 18.46 -8.88
CA LEU A 6 -7.76 17.12 -8.85
C LEU A 6 -8.59 16.98 -7.58
N LYS A 7 -9.90 16.77 -7.74
CA LYS A 7 -10.85 16.73 -6.64
C LYS A 7 -11.75 15.51 -6.77
N VAL A 8 -11.94 14.83 -5.65
CA VAL A 8 -12.95 13.79 -5.45
C VAL A 8 -13.98 14.36 -4.48
N GLU A 9 -15.24 14.41 -4.90
CA GLU A 9 -16.34 14.96 -4.14
C GLU A 9 -17.34 13.87 -3.79
N ILE A 10 -17.66 13.72 -2.51
CA ILE A 10 -18.75 12.86 -2.07
C ILE A 10 -20.06 13.56 -2.42
N ILE A 11 -20.88 12.93 -3.25
CA ILE A 11 -22.16 13.46 -3.72
C ILE A 11 -23.35 12.87 -2.95
N HIS A 12 -23.19 11.67 -2.39
CA HIS A 12 -24.22 11.00 -1.62
C HIS A 12 -23.62 10.03 -0.60
N ARG A 13 -24.28 9.92 0.55
CA ARG A 13 -23.97 8.97 1.62
C ARG A 13 -25.27 8.35 2.10
N GLU A 14 -25.24 7.05 2.34
CA GLU A 14 -26.34 6.33 2.96
C GLU A 14 -25.80 5.15 3.78
N THR A 15 -26.65 4.59 4.62
CA THR A 15 -26.35 3.37 5.38
C THR A 15 -27.16 2.21 4.81
N LEU A 16 -26.50 1.14 4.40
CA LEU A 16 -27.11 -0.05 3.80
C LEU A 16 -27.25 -1.17 4.83
N LYS A 17 -28.46 -1.69 4.96
CA LYS A 17 -28.79 -2.79 5.87
C LYS A 17 -28.83 -4.13 5.14
N PRO A 18 -28.74 -5.27 5.86
CA PRO A 18 -29.06 -6.57 5.30
C PRO A 18 -30.45 -6.58 4.66
N SER A 19 -30.60 -7.28 3.53
CA SER A 19 -31.87 -7.41 2.82
C SER A 19 -32.89 -8.23 3.61
N SER A 20 -32.43 -9.06 4.55
CA SER A 20 -33.25 -9.76 5.53
C SER A 20 -32.71 -9.53 6.94
N PRO A 21 -33.59 -9.26 7.93
CA PRO A 21 -33.13 -8.96 9.29
C PRO A 21 -32.31 -10.09 9.90
N THR A 22 -31.28 -9.73 10.67
CA THR A 22 -30.47 -10.72 11.41
C THR A 22 -31.35 -11.46 12.43
N PRO A 23 -31.42 -12.81 12.35
CA PRO A 23 -32.16 -13.63 13.31
C PRO A 23 -31.76 -13.35 14.77
N TYR A 24 -32.71 -13.46 15.69
CA TYR A 24 -32.49 -13.12 17.11
C TYR A 24 -31.31 -13.87 17.73
N ASN A 25 -31.16 -15.16 17.41
CA ASN A 25 -30.06 -16.01 17.90
C ASN A 25 -28.68 -15.64 17.34
N LEU A 26 -28.61 -14.81 16.29
CA LEU A 26 -27.37 -14.36 15.66
C LEU A 26 -26.98 -12.92 16.06
N LYS A 27 -27.79 -12.24 16.89
CA LYS A 27 -27.56 -10.82 17.26
C LYS A 27 -26.31 -10.57 18.09
N ASN A 28 -25.75 -11.59 18.75
CA ASN A 28 -24.53 -11.48 19.53
C ASN A 28 -23.45 -12.33 18.87
N PHE A 29 -22.55 -11.68 18.13
CA PHE A 29 -21.43 -12.34 17.49
C PHE A 29 -20.19 -12.24 18.38
N LYS A 30 -19.55 -13.37 18.66
CA LYS A 30 -18.32 -13.44 19.45
C LYS A 30 -17.12 -13.43 18.51
N LEU A 31 -16.17 -12.56 18.80
CA LEU A 31 -14.85 -12.56 18.18
C LEU A 31 -14.03 -13.73 18.73
N CYS A 32 -13.21 -14.36 17.88
CA CYS A 32 -12.28 -15.38 18.34
C CYS A 32 -11.03 -14.74 18.99
N LEU A 33 -10.18 -15.54 19.61
CA LEU A 33 -8.95 -15.04 20.23
C LEU A 33 -8.05 -14.25 19.26
N ILE A 34 -7.91 -14.70 18.01
CA ILE A 34 -7.06 -14.00 17.02
C ILE A 34 -7.72 -12.68 16.57
N ASP A 35 -9.04 -12.62 16.50
CA ASP A 35 -9.77 -11.38 16.23
C ASP A 35 -9.53 -10.33 17.32
N GLN A 36 -9.48 -10.73 18.60
CA GLN A 36 -9.13 -9.83 19.71
C GLN A 36 -7.71 -9.25 19.57
N LEU A 37 -6.79 -10.03 18.99
CA LEU A 37 -5.39 -9.62 18.76
C LEU A 37 -5.19 -8.82 17.46
N ALA A 38 -6.15 -8.90 16.53
CA ALA A 38 -6.08 -8.14 15.29
C ALA A 38 -6.04 -6.62 15.57
N PRO A 39 -5.25 -5.84 14.81
CA PRO A 39 -5.13 -4.40 15.00
C PRO A 39 -6.49 -3.69 14.82
N THR A 40 -6.73 -2.63 15.59
CA THR A 40 -7.94 -1.81 15.40
C THR A 40 -7.71 -0.79 14.29
N MET A 41 -7.93 -1.21 13.06
CA MET A 41 -7.80 -0.40 11.84
C MET A 41 -8.76 -0.89 10.76
N TYR A 42 -9.01 -0.05 9.76
CA TYR A 42 -9.58 -0.51 8.50
C TYR A 42 -8.50 -1.04 7.59
N VAL A 43 -8.75 -2.19 6.98
CA VAL A 43 -7.98 -2.76 5.89
C VAL A 43 -8.43 -2.08 4.58
N PRO A 44 -7.58 -1.28 3.92
CA PRO A 44 -7.97 -0.57 2.70
C PRO A 44 -7.75 -1.41 1.45
N LEU A 45 -8.73 -1.40 0.54
CA LEU A 45 -8.62 -1.96 -0.80
C LEU A 45 -9.28 -1.02 -1.81
N ILE A 46 -8.62 -0.75 -2.94
CA ILE A 46 -9.16 0.10 -4.00
C ILE A 46 -9.11 -0.66 -5.33
N LEU A 47 -10.26 -0.78 -5.97
CA LEU A 47 -10.44 -1.47 -7.26
C LEU A 47 -10.75 -0.44 -8.35
N PHE A 48 -9.89 -0.30 -9.34
CA PHE A 48 -10.11 0.62 -10.47
C PHE A 48 -10.62 -0.12 -11.69
N TYR A 49 -11.72 0.37 -12.27
CA TYR A 49 -12.37 -0.20 -13.45
C TYR A 49 -12.35 0.80 -14.62
N PRO A 50 -12.06 0.34 -15.85
CA PRO A 50 -12.14 1.19 -17.03
C PRO A 50 -13.60 1.52 -17.34
N HIS A 51 -13.80 2.51 -18.21
CA HIS A 51 -15.10 2.72 -18.80
C HIS A 51 -15.39 1.60 -19.81
N VAL A 52 -16.54 0.93 -19.67
CA VAL A 52 -17.06 -0.04 -20.64
C VAL A 52 -18.39 0.53 -21.10
N ASN A 53 -18.44 0.99 -22.36
CA ASN A 53 -19.55 1.79 -22.89
C ASN A 53 -20.71 0.88 -23.33
N ASN A 54 -21.75 0.85 -22.52
CA ASN A 54 -22.98 0.05 -22.62
C ASN A 54 -24.26 0.92 -22.61
N GLY A 55 -24.19 2.25 -22.43
CA GLY A 55 -25.33 3.16 -22.68
C GLY A 55 -25.44 4.40 -21.78
N VAL A 56 -26.49 5.19 -22.02
CA VAL A 56 -26.82 6.40 -21.24
C VAL A 56 -27.48 5.95 -19.91
N ASP A 57 -26.99 6.45 -18.77
CA ASP A 57 -27.37 6.09 -17.38
C ASP A 57 -26.67 4.87 -16.73
N GLU A 58 -25.43 4.59 -17.10
CA GLU A 58 -24.65 3.50 -16.48
C GLU A 58 -24.28 3.72 -15.02
N ALA A 59 -23.93 4.95 -14.64
CA ALA A 59 -23.39 5.20 -13.30
C ALA A 59 -24.44 4.92 -12.20
N GLU A 60 -25.69 5.31 -12.46
CA GLU A 60 -26.79 5.03 -11.54
C GLU A 60 -27.14 3.55 -11.52
N LYS A 61 -27.24 2.88 -12.68
CA LYS A 61 -27.48 1.43 -12.76
C LYS A 61 -26.41 0.62 -12.02
N LYS A 62 -25.13 0.94 -12.22
CA LYS A 62 -24.00 0.31 -11.51
C LYS A 62 -24.10 0.55 -10.01
N THR A 63 -24.42 1.79 -9.61
CA THR A 63 -24.62 2.14 -8.20
C THR A 63 -25.76 1.34 -7.57
N GLN A 64 -26.92 1.27 -8.22
CA GLN A 64 -28.09 0.52 -7.72
C GLN A 64 -27.81 -0.98 -7.64
N LEU A 65 -27.10 -1.55 -8.62
CA LEU A 65 -26.67 -2.95 -8.57
C LEU A 65 -25.77 -3.21 -7.35
N LEU A 66 -24.75 -2.36 -7.13
CA LEU A 66 -23.85 -2.48 -5.99
C LEU A 66 -24.60 -2.38 -4.66
N LYS A 67 -25.48 -1.39 -4.50
CA LYS A 67 -26.28 -1.20 -3.28
C LYS A 67 -27.17 -2.41 -2.99
N LYS A 68 -27.93 -2.86 -4.00
CA LYS A 68 -28.84 -4.02 -3.88
C LYS A 68 -28.08 -5.27 -3.47
N THR A 69 -27.05 -5.63 -4.23
CA THR A 69 -26.29 -6.87 -4.02
C THR A 69 -25.45 -6.82 -2.76
N LEU A 70 -25.00 -5.63 -2.32
CA LEU A 70 -24.37 -5.44 -1.03
C LEU A 70 -25.36 -5.71 0.12
N SER A 71 -26.57 -5.17 0.04
CA SER A 71 -27.65 -5.45 1.00
C SER A 71 -27.97 -6.95 1.07
N GLU A 72 -28.04 -7.64 -0.06
CA GLU A 72 -28.25 -9.09 -0.10
C GLU A 72 -27.05 -9.86 0.48
N THR A 73 -25.82 -9.47 0.15
CA THR A 73 -24.59 -10.08 0.69
C THR A 73 -24.51 -9.91 2.21
N LEU A 74 -24.95 -8.78 2.75
CA LEU A 74 -25.00 -8.51 4.18
C LEU A 74 -25.97 -9.41 4.94
N THR A 75 -26.91 -10.07 4.27
CA THR A 75 -27.71 -11.12 4.92
C THR A 75 -26.83 -12.34 5.25
N LEU A 76 -25.88 -12.68 4.37
CA LEU A 76 -24.92 -13.76 4.61
C LEU A 76 -23.79 -13.31 5.53
N PHE A 77 -23.29 -12.08 5.37
CA PHE A 77 -22.22 -11.48 6.16
C PHE A 77 -22.76 -10.51 7.22
N TYR A 78 -23.82 -10.94 7.92
CA TYR A 78 -24.56 -10.12 8.87
C TYR A 78 -23.72 -9.41 9.96
N PRO A 79 -22.58 -9.96 10.45
CA PRO A 79 -21.78 -9.23 11.44
C PRO A 79 -21.24 -7.91 10.93
N LEU A 80 -21.01 -7.75 9.61
CA LEU A 80 -20.53 -6.50 9.01
C LEU A 80 -21.54 -5.35 9.14
N ALA A 81 -22.84 -5.65 9.28
CA ALA A 81 -23.89 -4.66 9.50
C ALA A 81 -24.08 -4.30 10.99
N GLY A 82 -23.29 -4.89 11.89
CA GLY A 82 -23.32 -4.63 13.32
C GLY A 82 -22.39 -3.50 13.78
N ARG A 83 -22.16 -3.44 15.09
CA ARG A 83 -21.19 -2.56 15.75
C ARG A 83 -20.37 -3.33 16.77
N ILE A 84 -19.11 -2.94 16.94
CA ILE A 84 -18.27 -3.45 18.04
C ILE A 84 -18.92 -3.05 19.35
N LYS A 85 -19.22 -4.04 20.21
CA LYS A 85 -19.80 -3.82 21.54
C LYS A 85 -18.72 -3.69 22.60
N THR A 86 -17.82 -4.66 22.57
CA THR A 86 -16.72 -4.88 23.51
C THR A 86 -15.53 -5.40 22.70
N HIS A 87 -14.38 -5.54 23.35
CA HIS A 87 -13.15 -5.99 22.69
C HIS A 87 -13.24 -7.42 22.09
N ASP A 88 -14.25 -8.21 22.49
CA ASP A 88 -14.47 -9.61 22.15
C ASP A 88 -15.83 -9.88 21.47
N SER A 89 -16.65 -8.85 21.20
CA SER A 89 -17.99 -9.06 20.63
C SER A 89 -18.52 -7.94 19.76
N ILE A 90 -19.40 -8.32 18.84
CA ILE A 90 -20.15 -7.45 17.92
C ILE A 90 -21.64 -7.63 18.19
N VAL A 91 -22.37 -6.52 18.35
CA VAL A 91 -23.83 -6.54 18.28
C VAL A 91 -24.24 -6.48 16.82
N CYS A 92 -24.86 -7.55 16.33
CA CYS A 92 -25.44 -7.60 14.98
C CYS A 92 -26.86 -7.01 15.03
N ASN A 93 -26.91 -5.69 15.10
CA ASN A 93 -28.15 -4.90 15.27
C ASN A 93 -28.71 -4.32 13.96
N ASP A 94 -28.15 -4.74 12.81
CA ASP A 94 -28.52 -4.24 11.47
C ASP A 94 -28.48 -2.71 11.37
N GLU A 95 -27.57 -2.07 12.09
CA GLU A 95 -27.30 -0.64 11.88
C GLU A 95 -26.82 -0.37 10.46
N GLY A 96 -26.12 -1.34 9.86
CA GLY A 96 -25.74 -1.34 8.46
C GLY A 96 -24.31 -0.86 8.20
N VAL A 97 -23.94 -0.88 6.92
CA VAL A 97 -22.64 -0.46 6.41
C VAL A 97 -22.75 0.92 5.76
N GLU A 98 -21.66 1.67 5.73
CA GLU A 98 -21.68 3.00 5.13
C GLU A 98 -21.34 2.93 3.64
N PHE A 99 -22.22 3.49 2.80
CA PHE A 99 -22.05 3.53 1.36
C PHE A 99 -21.97 4.98 0.87
N PHE A 100 -20.93 5.28 0.10
CA PHE A 100 -20.64 6.60 -0.43
C PHE A 100 -20.61 6.56 -1.96
N LYS A 101 -21.29 7.51 -2.58
CA LYS A 101 -21.15 7.81 -4.01
C LYS A 101 -20.35 9.10 -4.13
N ALA A 102 -19.32 9.08 -4.98
CA ALA A 102 -18.43 10.20 -5.22
C ALA A 102 -18.19 10.43 -6.71
N GLN A 103 -17.73 11.63 -7.05
CA GLN A 103 -17.35 12.02 -8.40
C GLN A 103 -15.95 12.64 -8.41
N ALA A 104 -15.12 12.22 -9.36
CA ALA A 104 -13.81 12.79 -9.64
C ALA A 104 -13.88 13.73 -10.84
N ASN A 105 -13.35 14.95 -10.70
CA ASN A 105 -13.34 15.96 -11.77
C ASN A 105 -12.17 15.79 -12.78
N PHE A 106 -11.66 14.57 -12.93
CA PHE A 106 -10.56 14.22 -13.82
C PHE A 106 -10.73 12.78 -14.36
N PRO A 107 -10.03 12.42 -15.46
CA PRO A 107 -10.09 11.07 -16.00
C PRO A 107 -9.24 10.09 -15.17
N LEU A 108 -9.64 8.82 -15.15
CA LEU A 108 -8.93 7.75 -14.43
C LEU A 108 -7.45 7.64 -14.80
N SER A 109 -7.07 7.98 -16.04
CA SER A 109 -5.67 7.94 -16.48
C SER A 109 -4.75 8.81 -15.61
N LYS A 110 -5.26 9.90 -15.00
CA LYS A 110 -4.45 10.74 -14.09
C LYS A 110 -3.99 10.01 -12.83
N ILE A 111 -4.74 9.00 -12.39
CA ILE A 111 -4.31 8.14 -11.27
C ILE A 111 -3.31 7.09 -11.75
N LEU A 112 -3.57 6.49 -12.92
CA LEU A 112 -2.77 5.38 -13.43
C LEU A 112 -1.41 5.82 -13.99
N GLU A 113 -1.31 7.04 -14.52
CA GLU A 113 -0.08 7.65 -15.06
C GLU A 113 0.96 7.92 -13.97
N LYS A 114 0.52 8.46 -12.82
CA LYS A 114 1.39 8.79 -11.71
C LYS A 114 0.65 8.57 -10.39
N PRO A 115 0.58 7.31 -9.92
CA PRO A 115 -0.04 7.00 -8.66
C PRO A 115 0.59 7.81 -7.53
N ASN A 116 -0.24 8.44 -6.71
CA ASN A 116 0.20 9.12 -5.50
C ASN A 116 -0.48 8.43 -4.31
N THR A 117 0.31 7.74 -3.50
CA THR A 117 -0.17 6.88 -2.40
C THR A 117 -1.03 7.63 -1.37
N TYR A 118 -0.76 8.92 -1.15
CA TYR A 118 -1.57 9.78 -0.29
C TYR A 118 -2.89 10.18 -0.95
N PHE A 119 -2.86 10.53 -2.25
CA PHE A 119 -4.06 10.88 -3.00
C PHE A 119 -5.03 9.70 -3.15
N LEU A 120 -4.52 8.46 -3.17
CA LEU A 120 -5.35 7.24 -3.20
C LEU A 120 -6.32 7.17 -2.01
N ARG A 121 -5.99 7.79 -0.87
CA ARG A 121 -6.90 7.88 0.30
C ARG A 121 -8.22 8.58 -0.03
N LYS A 122 -8.25 9.46 -1.05
CA LYS A 122 -9.49 10.13 -1.49
C LYS A 122 -10.52 9.19 -2.10
N PHE A 123 -10.14 7.96 -2.44
CA PHE A 123 -11.05 6.92 -2.92
C PHE A 123 -11.58 6.02 -1.80
N LEU A 124 -11.18 6.26 -0.54
CA LEU A 124 -11.69 5.56 0.64
C LEU A 124 -12.59 6.47 1.46
N ALA A 125 -13.64 5.88 2.06
CA ALA A 125 -14.61 6.60 2.88
C ALA A 125 -14.05 7.03 4.25
N ALA A 126 -13.04 6.31 4.74
CA ALA A 126 -12.39 6.57 6.01
C ALA A 126 -10.89 6.26 5.90
N GLU A 127 -10.07 6.99 6.64
CA GLU A 127 -8.66 6.67 6.75
C GLU A 127 -8.46 5.34 7.51
N PRO A 128 -7.48 4.49 7.11
CA PRO A 128 -7.25 3.20 7.72
C PRO A 128 -7.12 3.25 9.25
N GLU A 129 -6.43 4.27 9.76
CA GLU A 129 -6.13 4.42 11.19
C GLU A 129 -7.05 5.45 11.90
N SER A 130 -8.17 5.81 11.28
CA SER A 130 -9.11 6.77 11.87
C SER A 130 -9.81 6.22 13.13
N ILE A 131 -10.27 7.12 14.01
CA ILE A 131 -11.05 6.74 15.20
C ILE A 131 -12.33 5.96 14.86
N GLN A 132 -12.85 6.12 13.64
CA GLN A 132 -13.99 5.37 13.13
C GLN A 132 -13.71 3.86 13.08
N ALA A 133 -12.46 3.44 12.87
CA ALA A 133 -12.09 2.02 12.93
C ALA A 133 -12.34 1.38 14.31
N ARG A 134 -12.47 2.18 15.37
CA ARG A 134 -12.70 1.72 16.75
C ARG A 134 -14.18 1.63 17.10
N THR A 135 -15.00 2.56 16.61
CA THR A 135 -16.38 2.76 17.09
C THR A 135 -17.43 2.82 15.98
N GLY A 136 -17.00 2.93 14.72
CA GLY A 136 -17.86 3.14 13.57
C GLY A 136 -18.38 1.85 12.93
N ALA A 137 -18.83 1.98 11.68
CA ALA A 137 -19.26 0.85 10.86
C ALA A 137 -18.09 -0.11 10.59
N LEU A 138 -18.39 -1.40 10.53
CA LEU A 138 -17.39 -2.45 10.29
C LEU A 138 -16.98 -2.56 8.82
N LEU A 139 -17.80 -2.03 7.92
CA LEU A 139 -17.52 -1.94 6.49
C LEU A 139 -17.95 -0.57 5.97
N LEU A 140 -17.09 0.05 5.17
CA LEU A 140 -17.40 1.23 4.39
C LEU A 140 -17.02 0.99 2.92
N VAL A 141 -17.89 1.44 2.03
CA VAL A 141 -17.71 1.32 0.57
C VAL A 141 -17.87 2.70 -0.05
N GLN A 142 -16.89 3.13 -0.84
CA GLN A 142 -16.98 4.34 -1.65
C GLN A 142 -16.87 3.99 -3.13
N VAL A 143 -17.88 4.38 -3.90
CA VAL A 143 -17.89 4.27 -5.36
C VAL A 143 -17.64 5.65 -5.95
N THR A 144 -16.51 5.80 -6.64
CA THR A 144 -16.10 7.08 -7.26
C THR A 144 -16.14 6.97 -8.77
N PHE A 145 -16.92 7.83 -9.44
CA PHE A 145 -16.97 7.89 -10.91
C PHE A 145 -16.05 8.97 -11.46
N PHE A 146 -15.25 8.63 -12.47
CA PHE A 146 -14.33 9.56 -13.14
C PHE A 146 -14.99 10.22 -14.36
N GLN A 147 -14.47 11.38 -14.79
CA GLN A 147 -14.98 12.09 -15.98
C GLN A 147 -14.96 11.24 -17.26
N CYS A 148 -14.03 10.29 -17.36
CA CYS A 148 -13.94 9.39 -18.51
C CYS A 148 -14.92 8.22 -18.45
N GLY A 149 -15.83 8.17 -17.46
CA GLY A 149 -16.76 7.06 -17.24
C GLY A 149 -16.16 5.83 -16.54
N GLY A 150 -14.86 5.88 -16.18
CA GLY A 150 -14.22 4.87 -15.33
C GLY A 150 -14.70 4.97 -13.89
N MET A 151 -14.33 3.99 -13.06
CA MET A 151 -14.81 3.91 -11.68
C MET A 151 -13.71 3.41 -10.73
N ALA A 152 -13.75 3.86 -9.47
CA ALA A 152 -13.03 3.25 -8.36
C ALA A 152 -14.03 2.76 -7.31
N ILE A 153 -13.80 1.56 -6.78
CA ILE A 153 -14.51 1.03 -5.60
C ILE A 153 -13.48 0.93 -4.48
N GLY A 154 -13.56 1.84 -3.51
CA GLY A 154 -12.75 1.80 -2.29
C GLY A 154 -13.50 1.09 -1.16
N ILE A 155 -12.81 0.21 -0.45
CA ILE A 155 -13.34 -0.61 0.63
C ILE A 155 -12.47 -0.40 1.87
N SER A 156 -13.12 -0.09 2.98
CA SER A 156 -12.51 -0.02 4.31
C SER A 156 -13.21 -1.05 5.21
N SER A 157 -12.56 -2.18 5.46
CA SER A 157 -13.12 -3.28 6.27
C SER A 157 -12.40 -3.37 7.62
N SER A 158 -13.13 -3.45 8.73
CA SER A 158 -12.53 -3.56 10.06
C SER A 158 -11.68 -4.82 10.15
N HIS A 159 -10.42 -4.68 10.56
CA HIS A 159 -9.54 -5.83 10.72
C HIS A 159 -9.98 -6.73 11.89
N LYS A 160 -10.83 -6.24 12.80
CA LYS A 160 -11.36 -7.02 13.94
C LYS A 160 -12.32 -8.14 13.53
N ILE A 161 -12.88 -8.10 12.32
CA ILE A 161 -13.87 -9.08 11.86
C ILE A 161 -13.35 -10.06 10.82
N GLY A 162 -12.16 -9.81 10.26
CA GLY A 162 -11.61 -10.67 9.24
C GLY A 162 -10.26 -10.24 8.68
N ASP A 163 -9.50 -11.24 8.25
CA ASP A 163 -8.29 -11.04 7.47
C ASP A 163 -8.58 -10.92 5.96
N ALA A 164 -7.52 -10.82 5.15
CA ALA A 164 -7.62 -10.73 3.70
C ALA A 164 -8.38 -11.91 3.04
N SER A 165 -8.38 -13.09 3.65
CA SER A 165 -9.15 -14.23 3.16
C SER A 165 -10.64 -14.02 3.38
N THR A 166 -11.05 -13.53 4.55
CA THR A 166 -12.45 -13.15 4.82
C THR A 166 -12.91 -12.03 3.89
N LEU A 167 -12.09 -11.00 3.69
CA LEU A 167 -12.40 -9.94 2.72
C LEU A 167 -12.54 -10.50 1.29
N SER A 168 -11.66 -11.41 0.88
CA SER A 168 -11.75 -12.06 -0.43
C SER A 168 -13.02 -12.91 -0.57
N ALA A 169 -13.44 -13.62 0.48
CA ALA A 169 -14.67 -14.41 0.48
C ALA A 169 -15.91 -13.51 0.39
N PHE A 170 -15.92 -12.39 1.11
CA PHE A 170 -16.95 -11.35 1.00
C PHE A 170 -17.04 -10.80 -0.42
N LEU A 171 -15.91 -10.40 -1.02
CA LEU A 171 -15.88 -9.89 -2.39
C LEU A 171 -16.40 -10.91 -3.40
N LYS A 172 -15.99 -12.17 -3.26
CA LYS A 172 -16.46 -13.27 -4.12
C LYS A 172 -17.97 -13.49 -3.98
N SER A 173 -18.51 -13.42 -2.76
CA SER A 173 -19.95 -13.52 -2.53
C SER A 173 -20.67 -12.35 -3.20
N TRP A 174 -20.19 -11.13 -2.97
CA TRP A 174 -20.80 -9.91 -3.49
C TRP A 174 -20.82 -9.86 -5.01
N THR A 175 -19.72 -10.21 -5.68
CA THR A 175 -19.67 -10.26 -7.14
C THR A 175 -20.52 -11.40 -7.71
N SER A 176 -20.50 -12.58 -7.08
CA SER A 176 -21.33 -13.71 -7.53
C SER A 176 -22.81 -13.37 -7.49
N MET A 177 -23.27 -12.69 -6.42
CA MET A 177 -24.65 -12.24 -6.32
C MET A 177 -25.00 -11.15 -7.34
N ALA A 178 -24.05 -10.26 -7.65
CA ALA A 178 -24.25 -9.24 -8.67
C ALA A 178 -24.36 -9.79 -10.10
N VAL A 179 -23.63 -10.86 -10.42
CA VAL A 179 -23.61 -11.45 -11.77
C VAL A 179 -24.67 -12.52 -11.94
N PHE A 180 -24.85 -13.39 -10.95
CA PHE A 180 -25.65 -14.62 -11.08
C PHE A 180 -26.94 -14.62 -10.26
N GLY A 181 -27.14 -13.64 -9.37
CA GLY A 181 -28.32 -13.57 -8.50
C GLY A 181 -28.07 -14.05 -7.07
N SER A 182 -29.01 -13.74 -6.17
CA SER A 182 -28.87 -13.86 -4.72
C SER A 182 -28.54 -15.26 -4.20
N GLU A 183 -28.97 -16.30 -4.90
CA GLU A 183 -28.75 -17.70 -4.54
C GLU A 183 -27.31 -18.18 -4.76
N HIS A 184 -26.49 -17.39 -5.46
CA HIS A 184 -25.08 -17.69 -5.74
C HIS A 184 -24.10 -17.07 -4.72
N GLY A 185 -24.62 -16.52 -3.61
CA GLY A 185 -23.80 -16.01 -2.52
C GLY A 185 -22.98 -17.11 -1.85
N LEU A 186 -21.72 -16.82 -1.59
CA LEU A 186 -20.86 -17.67 -0.75
C LEU A 186 -21.30 -17.51 0.71
N VAL A 187 -21.57 -18.64 1.37
CA VAL A 187 -21.98 -18.69 2.78
C VAL A 187 -20.73 -18.75 3.67
N PRO A 188 -20.44 -17.72 4.48
CA PRO A 188 -19.32 -17.74 5.43
C PRO A 188 -19.64 -18.61 6.65
N GLU A 189 -18.61 -19.20 7.24
CA GLU A 189 -18.71 -19.90 8.53
C GLU A 189 -18.33 -18.93 9.66
N PHE A 190 -19.27 -18.65 10.57
CA PHE A 190 -19.13 -17.69 11.67
C PHE A 190 -18.99 -18.36 13.05
N ASN A 191 -18.31 -19.51 13.10
CA ASN A 191 -18.09 -20.31 14.31
C ASN A 191 -16.62 -20.24 14.81
N ALA A 192 -15.86 -19.24 14.40
CA ALA A 192 -14.45 -19.07 14.79
C ALA A 192 -14.23 -19.05 16.31
N ALA A 193 -15.15 -18.46 17.07
CA ALA A 193 -15.10 -18.41 18.53
C ALA A 193 -15.39 -19.76 19.22
N GLU A 194 -15.97 -20.74 18.52
CA GLU A 194 -16.11 -22.10 19.04
C GLU A 194 -14.76 -22.86 18.95
N LEU A 195 -13.95 -22.54 17.94
CA LEU A 195 -12.62 -23.11 17.73
C LEU A 195 -11.58 -22.43 18.64
N LEU A 196 -11.63 -21.09 18.71
CA LEU A 196 -10.71 -20.26 19.47
C LEU A 196 -11.50 -19.26 20.32
N PRO A 197 -12.03 -19.67 21.48
CA PRO A 197 -12.80 -18.78 22.33
C PRO A 197 -11.96 -17.57 22.76
N PRO A 198 -12.60 -16.40 22.94
CA PRO A 198 -11.92 -15.20 23.38
C PRO A 198 -11.34 -15.38 24.79
N SER A 199 -10.32 -14.58 25.11
CA SER A 199 -9.66 -14.60 26.41
C SER A 199 -9.48 -13.18 26.95
N ASP A 200 -9.70 -13.01 28.25
CA ASP A 200 -9.49 -11.74 28.97
C ASP A 200 -8.01 -11.43 29.25
N ASP A 201 -7.11 -12.42 29.07
CA ASP A 201 -5.68 -12.30 29.38
C ASP A 201 -4.94 -11.38 28.40
N PHE A 202 -5.57 -10.97 27.30
CA PHE A 202 -4.95 -10.19 26.24
C PHE A 202 -5.60 -8.82 26.13
N GLN A 203 -4.80 -7.79 26.37
CA GLN A 203 -5.15 -6.43 25.96
C GLN A 203 -4.64 -6.18 24.53
N PRO A 204 -5.46 -5.57 23.65
CA PRO A 204 -5.01 -5.19 22.32
C PRO A 204 -3.78 -4.28 22.41
N LEU A 205 -2.71 -4.62 21.70
CA LEU A 205 -1.59 -3.70 21.51
C LEU A 205 -2.07 -2.55 20.60
N GLU A 206 -2.26 -1.37 21.17
CA GLU A 206 -2.54 -0.19 20.39
C GLU A 206 -1.27 0.30 19.71
N LYS A 207 -1.15 0.07 18.39
CA LYS A 207 -0.15 0.78 17.60
C LYS A 207 -0.56 2.24 17.49
N ILE A 208 0.37 3.13 17.78
CA ILE A 208 0.18 4.58 17.63
C ILE A 208 0.50 4.94 16.19
N PRO A 209 -0.42 5.58 15.44
CA PRO A 209 -0.14 6.12 14.12
C PRO A 209 1.06 7.07 14.16
N GLY A 210 1.98 6.92 13.22
CA GLY A 210 3.18 7.75 13.09
C GLY A 210 3.20 8.54 11.79
N LYS A 211 4.16 9.46 11.67
CA LYS A 211 4.44 10.12 10.39
C LYS A 211 5.19 9.14 9.50
N CYS A 212 4.50 8.57 8.51
CA CYS A 212 5.07 7.63 7.55
C CYS A 212 4.85 8.08 6.11
N ARG A 213 5.80 7.73 5.25
CA ARG A 213 5.69 7.79 3.79
C ARG A 213 5.48 6.38 3.26
N THR A 214 4.51 6.23 2.35
CA THR A 214 4.30 4.98 1.63
C THR A 214 4.81 5.10 0.20
N SER A 215 5.69 4.18 -0.19
CA SER A 215 6.24 4.07 -1.55
C SER A 215 6.00 2.67 -2.11
N ARG A 216 5.75 2.60 -3.41
CA ARG A 216 5.46 1.37 -4.15
C ARG A 216 6.62 0.98 -5.06
N PHE A 217 7.02 -0.28 -4.94
CA PHE A 217 8.06 -0.92 -5.73
C PHE A 217 7.43 -2.06 -6.55
N VAL A 218 7.60 -2.06 -7.86
CA VAL A 218 7.05 -3.11 -8.73
C VAL A 218 8.16 -4.04 -9.21
N PHE A 219 8.02 -5.31 -8.87
CA PHE A 219 8.89 -6.40 -9.28
C PHE A 219 8.26 -7.12 -10.47
N TYR A 220 8.86 -6.96 -11.64
CA TYR A 220 8.39 -7.62 -12.86
C TYR A 220 8.86 -9.08 -12.94
N PRO A 221 8.16 -9.96 -13.68
CA PRO A 221 8.42 -11.41 -13.69
C PRO A 221 9.88 -11.78 -13.98
N LYS A 222 10.52 -11.10 -14.94
CA LYS A 222 11.94 -11.33 -15.29
C LYS A 222 12.89 -10.98 -14.14
N LYS A 223 12.61 -9.91 -13.40
CA LYS A 223 13.43 -9.49 -12.26
C LYS A 223 13.21 -10.41 -11.07
N ILE A 224 11.98 -10.86 -10.83
CA ILE A 224 11.68 -11.89 -9.83
C ILE A 224 12.42 -13.20 -10.15
N ALA A 225 12.45 -13.64 -11.42
CA ALA A 225 13.18 -14.84 -11.82
C ALA A 225 14.68 -14.73 -11.50
N SER A 226 15.31 -13.62 -11.88
CA SER A 226 16.72 -13.35 -11.55
C SER A 226 16.96 -13.27 -10.03
N LEU A 227 16.04 -12.66 -9.28
CA LEU A 227 16.14 -12.58 -7.81
C LEU A 227 16.04 -13.97 -7.15
N LYS A 228 15.18 -14.85 -7.67
CA LYS A 228 15.09 -16.25 -7.22
C LYS A 228 16.38 -17.02 -7.50
N GLU A 229 17.02 -16.80 -8.65
CA GLU A 229 18.31 -17.41 -8.97
C GLU A 229 19.40 -16.93 -8.02
N ASN A 230 19.49 -15.62 -7.79
CA ASN A 230 20.51 -15.01 -6.93
C ASN A 230 20.37 -15.41 -5.45
N SER A 231 19.14 -15.64 -5.00
CA SER A 231 18.84 -16.05 -3.62
C SER A 231 18.78 -17.56 -3.42
N SER A 232 18.96 -18.35 -4.48
CA SER A 232 19.01 -19.81 -4.41
C SER A 232 20.26 -20.28 -3.66
N SER A 233 20.08 -21.28 -2.82
CA SER A 233 21.13 -21.89 -2.01
C SER A 233 20.96 -23.40 -1.90
N GLU A 234 21.92 -24.07 -1.28
CA GLU A 234 21.82 -25.51 -1.02
C GLU A 234 20.65 -25.83 -0.07
N ALA A 235 20.40 -24.94 0.90
CA ALA A 235 19.27 -25.02 1.83
C ALA A 235 17.92 -24.71 1.15
N VAL A 236 17.89 -23.77 0.20
CA VAL A 236 16.68 -23.38 -0.54
C VAL A 236 16.98 -23.32 -2.04
N LYS A 237 16.91 -24.47 -2.71
CA LYS A 237 17.18 -24.60 -4.16
C LYS A 237 16.18 -23.86 -5.05
N ASN A 238 14.95 -23.69 -4.57
CA ASN A 238 13.85 -23.07 -5.31
C ASN A 238 13.09 -22.08 -4.41
N PRO A 239 13.60 -20.86 -4.23
CA PRO A 239 12.88 -19.81 -3.52
C PRO A 239 11.54 -19.51 -4.20
N SER A 240 10.50 -19.32 -3.41
CA SER A 240 9.24 -18.78 -3.92
C SER A 240 9.40 -17.31 -4.29
N ARG A 241 8.48 -16.78 -5.11
CA ARG A 241 8.49 -15.36 -5.50
C ARG A 241 8.38 -14.45 -4.28
N ILE A 242 7.56 -14.83 -3.30
CA ILE A 242 7.37 -14.09 -2.05
C ILE A 242 8.63 -14.14 -1.19
N GLU A 243 9.31 -15.28 -1.07
CA GLU A 243 10.56 -15.35 -0.30
C GLU A 243 11.67 -14.51 -0.93
N ALA A 244 11.81 -14.57 -2.25
CA ALA A 244 12.81 -13.80 -2.98
C ALA A 244 12.56 -12.29 -2.86
N VAL A 245 11.32 -11.82 -3.04
CA VAL A 245 10.99 -10.40 -2.88
C VAL A 245 11.09 -9.96 -1.42
N SER A 246 10.60 -10.75 -0.47
CA SER A 246 10.72 -10.43 0.95
C SER A 246 12.18 -10.34 1.41
N SER A 247 13.09 -11.16 0.88
CA SER A 247 14.50 -11.14 1.31
C SER A 247 15.22 -9.87 0.87
N ILE A 248 15.03 -9.40 -0.37
CA ILE A 248 15.64 -8.13 -0.81
C ILE A 248 15.03 -6.93 -0.10
N LEU A 249 13.71 -6.96 0.18
CA LEU A 249 13.06 -5.92 0.97
C LEU A 249 13.59 -5.90 2.41
N TRP A 250 13.73 -7.08 3.04
CA TRP A 250 14.29 -7.20 4.38
C TRP A 250 15.71 -6.65 4.45
N LYS A 251 16.57 -7.02 3.48
CA LYS A 251 17.92 -6.48 3.36
C LYS A 251 17.91 -4.95 3.27
N SER A 252 17.11 -4.41 2.36
CA SER A 252 17.02 -2.96 2.10
C SER A 252 16.60 -2.18 3.36
N VAL A 253 15.51 -2.59 4.02
CA VAL A 253 15.03 -1.90 5.22
C VAL A 253 15.99 -2.05 6.41
N ALA A 254 16.66 -3.19 6.55
CA ALA A 254 17.69 -3.39 7.57
C ALA A 254 18.90 -2.48 7.34
N GLN A 255 19.33 -2.29 6.09
CA GLN A 255 20.41 -1.37 5.74
C GLN A 255 20.04 0.09 5.96
N ALA A 256 18.81 0.49 5.63
CA ALA A 256 18.30 1.82 5.89
C ALA A 256 18.30 2.16 7.39
N SER A 257 17.73 1.28 8.23
CA SER A 257 17.72 1.47 9.69
C SER A 257 19.14 1.58 10.28
N ARG A 258 20.07 0.71 9.87
CA ARG A 258 21.46 0.74 10.34
C ARG A 258 22.15 2.07 10.02
N SER A 259 21.89 2.60 8.82
CA SER A 259 22.49 3.85 8.35
C SER A 259 21.95 5.07 9.10
N ASN A 260 20.65 5.10 9.41
CA ASN A 260 20.01 6.23 10.09
C ASN A 260 20.30 6.29 11.59
N ASN A 261 20.36 5.14 12.27
CA ASN A 261 20.55 5.11 13.73
C ASN A 261 22.03 5.21 14.14
N GLY A 262 22.98 4.95 13.24
CA GLY A 262 24.41 4.96 13.56
C GLY A 262 24.88 3.83 14.48
N PHE A 263 23.95 2.98 14.95
CA PHE A 263 24.18 1.73 15.67
C PHE A 263 23.24 0.63 15.15
N MET A 264 23.59 -0.62 15.40
CA MET A 264 22.83 -1.77 14.89
C MET A 264 21.63 -2.05 15.80
N LYS A 265 20.42 -1.71 15.34
CA LYS A 265 19.19 -2.25 15.91
C LYS A 265 18.99 -3.69 15.43
N THR A 266 18.38 -4.51 16.27
CA THR A 266 17.92 -5.85 15.85
C THR A 266 16.81 -5.67 14.83
N CYS A 267 16.97 -6.24 13.63
CA CYS A 267 15.96 -6.18 12.60
C CYS A 267 15.16 -7.48 12.59
N VAL A 268 13.85 -7.36 12.85
CA VAL A 268 12.88 -8.47 12.79
C VAL A 268 12.02 -8.29 11.55
N PHE A 269 11.95 -9.32 10.71
CA PHE A 269 11.03 -9.38 9.58
C PHE A 269 9.92 -10.38 9.89
N ALA A 270 8.74 -9.86 10.20
CA ALA A 270 7.56 -10.61 10.62
C ALA A 270 6.64 -10.87 9.43
N GLN A 271 6.72 -12.07 8.84
CA GLN A 271 5.80 -12.46 7.77
C GLN A 271 4.45 -12.93 8.32
N THR A 272 3.38 -12.37 7.79
CA THR A 272 2.02 -12.83 8.06
C THR A 272 1.61 -13.89 7.04
N VAL A 273 1.14 -15.05 7.52
CA VAL A 273 0.71 -16.16 6.66
C VAL A 273 -0.69 -16.65 7.04
N ASN A 274 -1.50 -17.00 6.04
CA ASN A 274 -2.81 -17.62 6.27
C ASN A 274 -2.62 -19.03 6.88
N ILE A 275 -3.19 -19.28 8.06
CA ILE A 275 -3.02 -20.58 8.75
C ILE A 275 -4.13 -21.59 8.44
N ARG A 276 -5.22 -21.22 7.75
CA ARG A 276 -6.36 -22.12 7.48
C ARG A 276 -5.94 -23.45 6.85
N ALA A 277 -5.15 -23.39 5.78
CA ALA A 277 -4.66 -24.59 5.08
C ALA A 277 -3.43 -25.25 5.75
N ARG A 278 -2.97 -24.72 6.90
CA ARG A 278 -1.77 -25.18 7.61
C ARG A 278 -2.09 -25.90 8.92
N THR A 279 -3.36 -25.94 9.34
CA THR A 279 -3.82 -26.72 10.48
C THR A 279 -4.05 -28.19 10.09
N SER A 280 -4.09 -29.08 11.08
CA SER A 280 -4.51 -30.47 10.91
C SER A 280 -5.68 -30.79 11.87
N PRO A 281 -6.91 -31.00 11.36
CA PRO A 281 -7.31 -30.89 9.95
C PRO A 281 -7.26 -29.44 9.43
N PRO A 282 -7.18 -29.22 8.09
CA PRO A 282 -7.28 -27.88 7.51
C PRO A 282 -8.62 -27.22 7.86
N LEU A 283 -8.59 -25.93 8.21
CA LEU A 283 -9.80 -25.14 8.37
C LEU A 283 -10.44 -24.83 7.01
N SER A 284 -11.76 -24.61 7.02
CA SER A 284 -12.51 -24.16 5.84
C SER A 284 -11.94 -22.85 5.31
N GLU A 285 -11.84 -22.72 3.98
CA GLU A 285 -11.51 -21.45 3.33
C GLU A 285 -12.59 -20.38 3.54
N ASN A 286 -13.82 -20.81 3.86
CA ASN A 286 -14.96 -19.93 4.13
C ASN A 286 -15.08 -19.54 5.61
N LEU A 287 -14.20 -20.04 6.47
CA LEU A 287 -14.16 -19.64 7.88
C LEU A 287 -13.83 -18.15 7.99
N ALA A 288 -14.81 -17.38 8.43
CA ALA A 288 -14.71 -15.94 8.60
C ALA A 288 -14.01 -15.59 9.92
N GLY A 289 -13.24 -14.50 9.91
CA GLY A 289 -12.41 -14.06 11.03
C GLY A 289 -10.93 -14.03 10.68
N ASN A 290 -10.11 -13.68 11.66
CA ASN A 290 -8.67 -13.63 11.51
C ASN A 290 -8.06 -15.01 11.78
N PHE A 291 -7.43 -15.58 10.76
CA PHE A 291 -6.66 -16.82 10.86
C PHE A 291 -5.34 -16.63 10.14
N PHE A 292 -4.51 -15.76 10.73
CA PHE A 292 -3.14 -15.55 10.31
C PHE A 292 -2.16 -15.92 11.42
N GLY A 293 -1.00 -16.45 11.02
CA GLY A 293 0.16 -16.66 11.87
C GLY A 293 1.23 -15.62 11.55
N ILE A 294 2.08 -15.32 12.52
CA ILE A 294 3.22 -14.41 12.36
C ILE A 294 4.50 -15.24 12.46
N ILE A 295 5.38 -15.07 11.48
CA ILE A 295 6.72 -15.67 11.41
C ILE A 295 7.75 -14.56 11.63
N PRO A 296 8.14 -14.26 12.88
CA PRO A 296 9.18 -13.28 13.15
C PRO A 296 10.56 -13.92 12.96
N GLU A 297 11.27 -13.50 11.92
CA GLU A 297 12.68 -13.87 11.72
C GLU A 297 13.57 -12.70 12.11
N LYS A 298 14.56 -12.96 12.96
CA LYS A 298 15.58 -11.97 13.35
C LYS A 298 16.88 -12.19 12.59
N LEU A 299 17.59 -11.11 12.36
CA LEU A 299 18.98 -11.13 11.96
C LEU A 299 19.87 -11.06 13.22
N ASP A 300 20.62 -12.11 13.51
CA ASP A 300 21.60 -12.08 14.61
C ASP A 300 22.86 -11.30 14.20
N GLU A 301 23.55 -10.68 15.16
CA GLU A 301 24.74 -9.84 14.91
C GLU A 301 25.87 -10.57 14.17
N ASN A 302 25.95 -11.90 14.30
CA ASN A 302 26.96 -12.75 13.68
C ASN A 302 26.56 -13.28 12.29
N GLU A 303 25.33 -13.01 11.84
CA GLU A 303 24.82 -13.51 10.57
C GLU A 303 25.01 -12.47 9.46
N ASN A 304 25.40 -12.94 8.27
CA ASN A 304 25.55 -12.07 7.11
C ASN A 304 24.17 -11.66 6.55
N GLY A 305 23.56 -10.64 7.13
CA GLY A 305 22.29 -10.09 6.67
C GLY A 305 22.32 -9.39 5.32
N ASP A 306 23.50 -9.27 4.71
CA ASP A 306 23.64 -8.77 3.35
C ASP A 306 23.58 -9.91 2.31
N ASP A 307 23.57 -11.19 2.72
CA ASP A 307 23.41 -12.32 1.81
C ASP A 307 21.93 -12.75 1.67
N LEU A 308 21.36 -12.55 0.47
CA LEU A 308 19.99 -12.94 0.15
C LEU A 308 19.72 -14.45 0.38
N LYS A 309 20.75 -15.30 0.26
CA LYS A 309 20.63 -16.74 0.50
C LYS A 309 20.38 -17.06 1.95
N VAL A 310 21.03 -16.33 2.87
CA VAL A 310 20.83 -16.45 4.31
C VAL A 310 19.42 -16.01 4.66
N LEU A 311 19.00 -14.84 4.16
CA LEU A 311 17.67 -14.30 4.41
C LEU A 311 16.56 -15.23 3.91
N VAL A 312 16.65 -15.72 2.66
CA VAL A 312 15.66 -16.67 2.12
C VAL A 312 15.63 -17.97 2.92
N SER A 313 16.78 -18.47 3.38
CA SER A 313 16.84 -19.68 4.19
C SER A 313 16.11 -19.51 5.52
N LYS A 314 16.24 -18.35 6.17
CA LYS A 314 15.46 -18.00 7.36
C LYS A 314 13.96 -17.93 7.08
N LEU A 315 13.57 -17.21 6.04
CA LEU A 315 12.16 -17.09 5.66
C LEU A 315 11.52 -18.46 5.38
N ARG A 316 12.22 -19.35 4.66
CA ARG A 316 11.76 -20.72 4.42
C ARG A 316 11.64 -21.50 5.72
N LYS A 317 12.65 -21.43 6.58
CA LYS A 317 12.65 -22.11 7.88
C LYS A 317 11.44 -21.70 8.72
N GLY A 318 11.19 -20.40 8.87
CA GLY A 318 10.06 -19.89 9.63
C GLY A 318 8.69 -20.33 9.05
N ILE A 319 8.57 -20.42 7.72
CA ILE A 319 7.36 -20.98 7.08
C ILE A 319 7.17 -22.46 7.44
N GLU A 320 8.23 -23.26 7.44
CA GLU A 320 8.15 -24.67 7.83
C GLU A 320 7.86 -24.83 9.33
N GLU A 321 8.44 -24.01 10.19
CA GLU A 321 8.15 -23.99 11.64
C GLU A 321 6.67 -23.70 11.91
N VAL A 322 6.07 -22.74 11.21
CA VAL A 322 4.64 -22.44 11.35
C VAL A 322 3.75 -23.57 10.84
N LYS A 323 4.10 -24.21 9.71
CA LYS A 323 3.37 -25.40 9.24
C LYS A 323 3.47 -26.53 10.24
N GLU A 324 4.65 -26.77 10.81
CA GLU A 324 4.84 -27.80 11.83
C GLU A 324 4.05 -27.48 13.10
N PHE A 325 4.10 -26.23 13.56
CA PHE A 325 3.40 -25.78 14.76
C PHE A 325 1.88 -26.01 14.65
N PHE A 326 1.23 -25.41 13.66
CA PHE A 326 -0.22 -25.53 13.49
C PHE A 326 -0.65 -26.91 12.96
N GLY A 327 0.23 -27.62 12.24
CA GLY A 327 -0.03 -28.96 11.72
C GLY A 327 0.08 -30.06 12.78
N LYS A 328 0.92 -29.90 13.81
CA LYS A 328 1.12 -30.91 14.87
C LYS A 328 0.44 -30.56 16.18
N LYS A 329 0.58 -29.32 16.65
CA LYS A 329 -0.01 -28.89 17.94
C LYS A 329 -1.49 -28.56 17.81
N GLY A 330 -1.97 -28.36 16.59
CA GLY A 330 -3.34 -27.94 16.32
C GLY A 330 -3.55 -26.46 16.60
N LEU A 331 -4.82 -26.08 16.69
CA LEU A 331 -5.24 -24.71 16.96
C LEU A 331 -6.02 -24.69 18.27
N ASP A 332 -5.32 -24.38 19.36
CA ASP A 332 -5.91 -24.20 20.69
C ASP A 332 -5.47 -22.86 21.29
N VAL A 333 -6.21 -22.44 22.32
CA VAL A 333 -5.99 -21.15 23.00
C VAL A 333 -4.56 -21.03 23.53
N GLU A 334 -4.05 -22.03 24.24
CA GLU A 334 -2.72 -21.97 24.87
C GLU A 334 -1.61 -21.91 23.81
N SER A 335 -1.72 -22.70 22.75
CA SER A 335 -0.78 -22.66 21.62
C SER A 335 -0.76 -21.28 20.94
N VAL A 336 -1.93 -20.70 20.67
CA VAL A 336 -2.01 -19.35 20.07
C VAL A 336 -1.42 -18.30 21.01
N LYS A 337 -1.73 -18.37 22.31
CA LYS A 337 -1.15 -17.50 23.33
C LYS A 337 0.37 -17.61 23.36
N GLN A 338 0.91 -18.82 23.40
CA GLN A 338 2.35 -19.07 23.41
C GLN A 338 3.04 -18.50 22.16
N ALA A 339 2.47 -18.71 20.98
CA ALA A 339 3.01 -18.18 19.73
C ALA A 339 3.03 -16.64 19.73
N MET A 340 1.96 -16.01 20.23
CA MET A 340 1.84 -14.56 20.30
C MET A 340 2.77 -13.95 21.36
N LEU A 341 2.88 -14.56 22.55
CA LEU A 341 3.82 -14.14 23.59
C LEU A 341 5.26 -14.20 23.07
N LYS A 342 5.64 -15.30 22.42
CA LYS A 342 6.97 -15.45 21.81
C LYS A 342 7.25 -14.35 20.78
N CYS A 343 6.25 -14.02 19.95
CA CYS A 343 6.37 -12.93 18.99
C CYS A 343 6.51 -11.57 19.69
N GLY A 344 5.69 -11.31 20.72
CA GLY A 344 5.71 -10.09 21.51
C GLY A 344 7.03 -9.87 22.24
N GLU A 345 7.62 -10.93 22.81
CA GLU A 345 8.93 -10.89 23.46
C GLU A 345 10.05 -10.49 22.48
N MET A 346 10.01 -10.98 21.24
CA MET A 346 11.00 -10.63 20.21
C MET A 346 10.97 -9.16 19.80
N ILE A 347 9.82 -8.49 19.94
CA ILE A 347 9.61 -7.11 19.48
C ILE A 347 9.37 -6.12 20.62
N ARG A 348 9.57 -6.54 21.87
CA ARG A 348 9.20 -5.77 23.08
C ARG A 348 9.99 -4.45 23.22
N ASN A 349 11.23 -4.40 22.75
CA ASN A 349 12.09 -3.23 22.91
C ASN A 349 12.11 -2.40 21.62
N GLU A 350 11.14 -1.52 21.44
CA GLU A 350 11.01 -0.67 20.23
C GLU A 350 12.21 0.28 20.02
N GLU A 351 12.97 0.61 21.07
CA GLU A 351 14.17 1.42 20.93
C GLU A 351 15.32 0.65 20.27
N MET A 352 15.42 -0.66 20.52
CA MET A 352 16.51 -1.54 20.07
C MET A 352 16.11 -2.49 18.94
N VAL A 353 14.82 -2.62 18.64
CA VAL A 353 14.27 -3.56 17.66
C VAL A 353 13.43 -2.84 16.61
N ASP A 354 13.79 -2.98 15.34
CA ASP A 354 12.91 -2.62 14.23
C ASP A 354 12.11 -3.84 13.78
N ASN A 355 10.79 -3.78 13.92
CA ASN A 355 9.87 -4.84 13.49
C ASN A 355 9.15 -4.47 12.18
N TYR A 356 9.50 -5.15 11.10
CA TYR A 356 8.88 -5.00 9.77
C TYR A 356 7.82 -6.07 9.54
N ASN A 357 6.56 -5.64 9.46
CA ASN A 357 5.40 -6.52 9.29
C ASN A 357 5.08 -6.67 7.80
N CYS A 358 5.27 -7.86 7.25
CA CYS A 358 5.08 -8.14 5.83
C CYS A 358 3.86 -9.04 5.61
N SER A 359 2.83 -8.51 4.94
CA SER A 359 1.60 -9.23 4.61
C SER A 359 1.52 -9.47 3.10
N SER A 360 1.39 -10.73 2.70
CA SER A 360 1.24 -11.09 1.29
C SER A 360 -0.22 -11.35 0.92
N TRP A 361 -0.70 -10.56 -0.05
CA TRP A 361 -2.04 -10.68 -0.63
C TRP A 361 -2.01 -11.35 -2.01
N PHE A 362 -0.84 -11.82 -2.40
CA PHE A 362 -0.52 -12.32 -3.73
C PHE A 362 -1.45 -13.44 -4.25
N ARG A 363 -1.95 -14.29 -3.34
CA ARG A 363 -2.81 -15.44 -3.72
C ARG A 363 -4.31 -15.13 -3.69
N PHE A 364 -4.71 -13.95 -3.25
CA PHE A 364 -6.13 -13.60 -3.25
C PHE A 364 -6.57 -13.15 -4.65
N PRO A 365 -7.72 -13.61 -5.15
CA PRO A 365 -8.21 -13.33 -6.50
C PRO A 365 -8.77 -11.90 -6.64
N LEU A 366 -8.02 -10.88 -6.24
CA LEU A 366 -8.47 -9.48 -6.21
C LEU A 366 -8.72 -8.91 -7.61
N TYR A 367 -8.02 -9.42 -8.63
CA TYR A 367 -8.27 -9.07 -10.03
C TYR A 367 -9.43 -9.84 -10.66
N GLU A 368 -10.04 -10.80 -9.94
CA GLU A 368 -11.23 -11.54 -10.40
C GLU A 368 -12.54 -10.91 -9.91
N VAL A 369 -12.47 -9.76 -9.22
CA VAL A 369 -13.63 -9.04 -8.71
C VAL A 369 -14.38 -8.40 -9.88
N ASP A 370 -15.36 -9.10 -10.43
CA ASP A 370 -16.18 -8.65 -11.57
C ASP A 370 -17.66 -8.62 -11.19
N PHE A 371 -18.25 -7.42 -11.24
CA PHE A 371 -19.67 -7.19 -10.94
C PHE A 371 -20.57 -7.29 -12.21
N GLY A 372 -20.04 -7.81 -13.31
CA GLY A 372 -20.72 -7.94 -14.61
C GLY A 372 -20.31 -6.89 -15.64
N TRP A 373 -19.30 -6.07 -15.34
CA TRP A 373 -18.76 -5.05 -16.25
C TRP A 373 -17.27 -5.20 -16.52
N GLY A 374 -16.69 -6.35 -16.19
CA GLY A 374 -15.29 -6.66 -16.37
C GLY A 374 -14.46 -6.47 -15.10
N LYS A 375 -13.26 -7.04 -15.16
CA LYS A 375 -12.28 -7.07 -14.08
C LYS A 375 -11.60 -5.72 -13.83
N PRO A 376 -11.03 -5.48 -12.62
CA PRO A 376 -10.25 -4.28 -12.34
C PRO A 376 -9.03 -4.19 -13.27
N ILE A 377 -8.70 -2.97 -13.71
CA ILE A 377 -7.45 -2.67 -14.43
C ILE A 377 -6.30 -2.38 -13.48
N TRP A 378 -6.59 -2.06 -12.22
CA TRP A 378 -5.59 -1.93 -11.18
C TRP A 378 -6.25 -2.18 -9.82
N VAL A 379 -5.59 -2.99 -9.00
CA VAL A 379 -5.90 -3.19 -7.59
C VAL A 379 -4.82 -2.49 -6.80
N SER A 380 -5.19 -1.58 -5.91
CA SER A 380 -4.24 -0.83 -5.10
C SER A 380 -4.64 -0.81 -3.63
N MET A 381 -3.68 -0.38 -2.81
CA MET A 381 -3.93 0.04 -1.44
C MET A 381 -3.85 1.57 -1.35
N SER A 382 -4.09 2.12 -0.16
CA SER A 382 -3.72 3.48 0.19
C SER A 382 -2.41 3.50 0.97
N GLY A 383 -1.75 4.67 1.05
CA GLY A 383 -0.67 4.84 2.02
C GLY A 383 -1.17 4.67 3.45
N MET A 384 -0.35 4.07 4.32
CA MET A 384 -0.64 3.84 5.74
C MET A 384 0.14 4.81 6.63
N THR A 385 -0.35 5.04 7.84
CA THR A 385 0.36 5.85 8.86
C THR A 385 1.10 4.99 9.88
N PHE A 386 0.91 3.67 9.89
CA PHE A 386 1.73 2.78 10.72
C PHE A 386 3.12 2.55 10.12
N LYS A 387 4.16 2.75 10.95
CA LYS A 387 5.56 2.50 10.59
C LYS A 387 5.78 1.00 10.36
N ASN A 388 6.69 0.68 9.44
CA ASN A 388 7.24 -0.65 9.21
C ASN A 388 6.19 -1.70 8.77
N PHE A 389 5.25 -1.28 7.92
CA PHE A 389 4.31 -2.18 7.24
C PHE A 389 4.67 -2.35 5.77
N ILE A 390 4.61 -3.59 5.31
CA ILE A 390 4.91 -4.01 3.94
C ILE A 390 3.74 -4.85 3.45
N PHE A 391 3.15 -4.48 2.31
CA PHE A 391 2.12 -5.28 1.64
C PHE A 391 2.60 -5.73 0.27
N LEU A 392 2.43 -7.02 -0.03
CA LEU A 392 2.77 -7.60 -1.33
C LEU A 392 1.49 -7.96 -2.09
N LEU A 393 1.18 -7.19 -3.13
CA LEU A 393 0.02 -7.41 -4.00
C LEU A 393 0.45 -8.02 -5.33
N PRO A 394 -0.41 -8.80 -6.00
CA PRO A 394 -0.13 -9.24 -7.36
C PRO A 394 -0.23 -8.06 -8.32
N THR A 395 0.56 -8.08 -9.39
CA THR A 395 0.28 -7.25 -10.57
C THR A 395 -0.89 -7.84 -11.37
N ARG A 396 -1.49 -7.04 -12.26
CA ARG A 396 -2.68 -7.45 -13.05
C ARG A 396 -2.45 -8.72 -13.89
N ASP A 397 -1.26 -8.90 -14.43
CA ASP A 397 -0.85 -10.07 -15.21
C ASP A 397 -0.62 -11.33 -14.33
N GLY A 398 -0.64 -11.20 -13.01
CA GLY A 398 -0.52 -12.31 -12.05
C GLY A 398 0.91 -12.82 -11.83
N ASP A 399 1.88 -12.33 -12.58
CA ASP A 399 3.26 -12.83 -12.52
C ASP A 399 4.22 -11.94 -11.72
N GLY A 400 3.95 -10.64 -11.67
CA GLY A 400 4.70 -9.64 -10.91
C GLY A 400 4.15 -9.37 -9.50
N ILE A 401 4.88 -8.57 -8.73
CA ILE A 401 4.53 -8.18 -7.37
C ILE A 401 4.63 -6.66 -7.22
N GLU A 402 3.61 -6.02 -6.68
CA GLU A 402 3.70 -4.66 -6.14
C GLU A 402 3.95 -4.73 -4.63
N ALA A 403 5.09 -4.21 -4.18
CA ALA A 403 5.43 -4.06 -2.77
C ALA A 403 5.15 -2.63 -2.31
N TRP A 404 4.31 -2.48 -1.29
CA TRP A 404 3.93 -1.19 -0.71
C TRP A 404 4.55 -1.08 0.68
N LEU A 405 5.56 -0.22 0.84
CA LEU A 405 6.30 -0.06 2.08
C LEU A 405 5.89 1.24 2.74
N SER A 406 5.52 1.21 4.02
CA SER A 406 5.25 2.40 4.84
C SER A 406 6.31 2.53 5.91
N LEU A 407 7.21 3.51 5.76
CA LEU A 407 8.39 3.74 6.61
C LEU A 407 8.43 5.21 7.07
N THR A 408 9.35 5.55 7.97
CA THR A 408 9.64 6.97 8.24
C THR A 408 10.24 7.64 7.01
N ASP A 409 10.19 8.98 6.96
CA ASP A 409 10.77 9.74 5.85
C ASP A 409 12.26 9.41 5.69
N GLU A 410 13.00 9.31 6.80
CA GLU A 410 14.43 9.04 6.81
C GLU A 410 14.77 7.63 6.30
N ASP A 411 14.05 6.60 6.74
CA ASP A 411 14.29 5.22 6.28
C ASP A 411 13.89 5.09 4.80
N MET A 412 12.78 5.72 4.41
CA MET A 412 12.31 5.65 3.03
C MET A 412 13.26 6.38 2.05
N ASP A 413 13.92 7.47 2.46
CA ASP A 413 14.87 8.20 1.59
C ASP A 413 16.06 7.31 1.20
N LEU A 414 16.47 6.41 2.11
CA LEU A 414 17.52 5.42 1.83
C LEU A 414 16.99 4.26 0.98
N VAL A 415 15.82 3.71 1.30
CA VAL A 415 15.23 2.59 0.53
C VAL A 415 14.90 2.99 -0.91
N GLU A 416 14.42 4.21 -1.15
CA GLU A 416 14.15 4.73 -2.49
C GLU A 416 15.42 4.93 -3.35
N THR A 417 16.60 4.94 -2.73
CA THR A 417 17.90 5.10 -3.40
C THR A 417 18.79 3.87 -3.31
N ASP A 418 18.29 2.76 -2.74
CA ASP A 418 18.97 1.47 -2.68
C ASP A 418 19.12 0.88 -4.08
N GLN A 419 20.36 0.94 -4.60
CA GLN A 419 20.66 0.49 -5.95
C GLN A 419 20.44 -1.02 -6.13
N GLU A 420 20.66 -1.83 -5.10
CA GLU A 420 20.47 -3.28 -5.20
C GLU A 420 18.98 -3.62 -5.27
N LEU A 421 18.15 -2.95 -4.47
CA LEU A 421 16.69 -3.07 -4.59
C LEU A 421 16.21 -2.62 -5.98
N LEU A 422 16.70 -1.48 -6.47
CA LEU A 422 16.32 -0.91 -7.76
C LEU A 422 16.81 -1.74 -8.97
N ASP A 423 17.81 -2.60 -8.79
CA ASP A 423 18.21 -3.56 -9.82
C ASP A 423 17.12 -4.63 -10.06
N PHE A 424 16.24 -4.89 -9.08
CA PHE A 424 15.14 -5.86 -9.17
C PHE A 424 13.74 -5.24 -9.22
N ALA A 425 13.58 -3.98 -8.82
CA ALA A 425 12.28 -3.31 -8.74
C ALA A 425 12.27 -1.94 -9.44
N CYS A 426 11.09 -1.53 -9.90
CA CYS A 426 10.86 -0.16 -10.34
C CYS A 426 10.13 0.61 -9.24
N LEU A 427 10.69 1.74 -8.81
CA LEU A 427 10.03 2.67 -7.89
C LEU A 427 8.96 3.48 -8.63
N GLU A 428 7.73 3.45 -8.08
CA GLU A 428 6.57 4.19 -8.55
C GLU A 428 6.36 4.23 -10.08
N PRO A 429 6.40 3.08 -10.79
CA PRO A 429 6.22 3.06 -12.23
C PRO A 429 4.75 3.36 -12.57
N ILE A 430 4.50 3.76 -13.81
CA ILE A 430 3.15 3.91 -14.34
C ILE A 430 2.37 2.59 -14.13
N SER A 431 1.16 2.65 -13.56
CA SER A 431 0.35 1.44 -13.29
C SER A 431 -0.14 0.75 -14.56
N LEU A 432 0.00 1.40 -15.71
CA LEU A 432 -0.23 0.84 -17.04
C LEU A 432 1.06 0.93 -17.87
N SER A 433 1.76 -0.20 -18.05
CA SER A 433 2.77 -0.27 -19.10
C SER A 433 2.06 -0.19 -20.47
N CYS A 434 2.52 0.73 -21.32
CA CYS A 434 1.95 1.03 -22.63
C CYS A 434 2.20 -0.12 -23.63
N LYS A 435 1.52 -1.27 -23.50
CA LYS A 435 1.52 -2.35 -24.51
C LYS A 435 0.27 -3.24 -24.46
N GLU A 436 -0.92 -2.68 -24.71
CA GLU A 436 -2.06 -3.52 -25.15
C GLU A 436 -2.82 -2.82 -26.29
N LYS A 437 -2.69 -3.37 -27.49
CA LYS A 437 -3.56 -3.06 -28.62
C LYS A 437 -4.97 -3.51 -28.25
N GLY A 438 -5.89 -2.58 -27.99
CA GLY A 438 -7.31 -2.89 -27.81
C GLY A 438 -8.06 -2.01 -26.80
N VAL A 439 -7.37 -1.32 -25.88
CA VAL A 439 -8.02 -0.37 -24.98
C VAL A 439 -7.97 1.03 -25.61
N THR A 440 -8.99 1.36 -26.39
CA THR A 440 -9.21 2.73 -26.86
C THR A 440 -9.64 3.61 -25.69
N PHE A 441 -8.72 4.46 -25.20
CA PHE A 441 -9.10 5.68 -24.50
C PHE A 441 -9.74 6.62 -25.52
N VAL A 442 -11.07 6.65 -25.58
CA VAL A 442 -11.79 7.59 -26.43
C VAL A 442 -11.63 8.98 -25.84
N GLY A 443 -10.72 9.77 -26.41
CA GLY A 443 -10.62 11.19 -26.09
C GLY A 443 -9.26 11.81 -26.30
N LEU A 444 -8.76 11.85 -27.55
CA LEU A 444 -7.94 12.94 -28.13
C LEU A 444 -7.49 12.52 -29.53
N LYS A 445 -8.38 12.65 -30.53
CA LYS A 445 -7.93 12.71 -31.93
C LYS A 445 -7.23 14.05 -32.15
N ARG A 446 -5.91 14.10 -32.04
CA ARG A 446 -5.13 15.11 -32.77
C ARG A 446 -5.17 14.71 -34.24
N LYS A 447 -5.82 15.53 -35.08
CA LYS A 447 -5.69 15.45 -36.54
C LYS A 447 -4.20 15.63 -36.87
N VAL A 448 -3.58 14.60 -37.43
CA VAL A 448 -2.34 14.72 -38.19
C VAL A 448 -2.72 14.35 -39.62
N GLY A 449 -2.61 15.32 -40.52
CA GLY A 449 -2.82 15.13 -41.95
C GLY A 449 -1.68 14.32 -42.55
N GLU A 450 -2.04 13.46 -43.50
CA GLU A 450 -1.13 12.81 -44.44
C GLU A 450 -0.46 13.86 -45.33
N ASN A 451 0.88 13.83 -45.43
CA ASN A 451 1.54 13.59 -46.70
C ASN A 451 3.07 13.49 -46.57
N ASP A 452 3.58 12.58 -47.42
CA ASP A 452 4.88 12.51 -48.06
C ASP A 452 6.10 11.85 -47.40
N ARG A 453 6.57 10.85 -48.15
CA ARG A 453 7.78 10.04 -47.99
C ARG A 453 9.01 10.80 -48.49
N GLU A 454 10.17 10.30 -48.06
CA GLU A 454 11.54 10.56 -48.54
C GLU A 454 12.20 11.89 -48.13
N ASN A 455 13.13 11.84 -47.16
CA ASN A 455 14.56 11.87 -47.52
C ASN A 455 15.48 11.54 -46.32
N LYS A 456 16.61 10.91 -46.64
CA LYS A 456 17.69 10.50 -45.73
C LYS A 456 18.52 11.70 -45.24
N LYS A 457 19.06 11.53 -44.02
CA LYS A 457 20.25 12.18 -43.43
C LYS A 457 20.20 13.70 -43.22
N ARG A 458 20.11 14.11 -41.95
CA ARG A 458 21.02 15.08 -41.29
C ARG A 458 20.85 14.98 -39.77
N LYS A 459 21.95 14.68 -39.06
CA LYS A 459 22.07 14.87 -37.61
C LYS A 459 21.95 16.37 -37.35
N VAL A 460 20.92 16.78 -36.62
CA VAL A 460 20.85 18.11 -35.99
C VAL A 460 20.96 17.86 -34.49
N ILE A 461 21.97 18.47 -33.88
CA ILE A 461 22.16 18.51 -32.44
C ILE A 461 21.04 19.42 -31.91
N ASP A 462 20.10 18.85 -31.16
CA ASP A 462 19.06 19.61 -30.49
C ASP A 462 19.71 20.33 -29.30
N GLU A 463 19.94 21.64 -29.43
CA GLU A 463 20.35 22.48 -28.30
C GLU A 463 19.18 22.56 -27.32
N THR A 464 19.17 21.66 -26.34
CA THR A 464 18.22 21.71 -25.23
C THR A 464 18.26 23.09 -24.56
N PRO A 465 17.11 23.76 -24.31
CA PRO A 465 17.09 25.10 -23.73
C PRO A 465 17.82 25.14 -22.38
N THR A 466 18.81 26.01 -22.26
CA THR A 466 19.57 26.24 -21.01
C THR A 466 19.36 27.63 -20.47
N VAL A 467 19.50 27.79 -19.16
CA VAL A 467 19.49 29.07 -18.43
C VAL A 467 20.78 29.22 -17.63
N SER A 468 21.29 30.43 -17.55
CA SER A 468 22.43 30.85 -16.72
C SER A 468 21.90 31.37 -15.39
N LEU A 469 22.28 30.74 -14.28
CA LEU A 469 21.84 31.10 -12.93
C LEU A 469 23.04 31.57 -12.12
N LYS A 470 22.83 32.58 -11.28
CA LYS A 470 23.82 33.14 -10.36
C LYS A 470 23.53 32.62 -8.96
N VAL A 471 24.49 32.03 -8.28
CA VAL A 471 24.39 31.60 -6.88
C VAL A 471 25.26 32.50 -6.02
N LYS A 472 24.69 33.11 -4.99
CA LYS A 472 25.35 34.08 -4.11
C LYS A 472 25.43 33.56 -2.67
N SER A 473 26.61 33.66 -2.05
CA SER A 473 26.83 33.25 -0.66
C SER A 473 26.59 34.39 0.33
N GLN A 474 26.50 34.06 1.63
CA GLN A 474 26.44 35.05 2.72
C GLN A 474 27.67 35.97 2.75
N ASP A 475 28.85 35.46 2.38
CA ASP A 475 30.09 36.25 2.26
C ASP A 475 30.19 37.06 0.95
N ASN A 476 29.07 37.21 0.22
CA ASN A 476 28.98 37.95 -1.04
C ASN A 476 29.82 37.35 -2.20
N ASP A 477 30.17 36.05 -2.15
CA ASP A 477 30.79 35.35 -3.29
C ASP A 477 29.71 34.91 -4.29
N GLU A 478 29.98 35.09 -5.58
CA GLU A 478 29.02 34.87 -6.65
C GLU A 478 29.54 33.85 -7.67
N ARG A 479 28.68 32.89 -8.04
CA ARG A 479 29.03 31.81 -8.99
C ARG A 479 27.95 31.61 -10.03
N TYR A 480 28.37 31.50 -11.30
CA TYR A 480 27.46 31.29 -12.42
C TYR A 480 27.42 29.82 -12.83
N PHE A 481 26.22 29.31 -13.09
CA PHE A 481 25.96 27.94 -13.52
C PHE A 481 25.04 27.95 -14.73
N ARG A 482 25.40 27.19 -15.77
CA ARG A 482 24.53 26.97 -16.93
C ARG A 482 23.86 25.60 -16.79
N ILE A 483 22.54 25.56 -16.77
CA ILE A 483 21.75 24.33 -16.59
C ILE A 483 20.59 24.27 -17.57
N ARG A 484 20.18 23.06 -17.99
CA ARG A 484 18.97 22.89 -18.81
C ARG A 484 17.73 23.27 -18.00
N ARG A 485 16.75 23.88 -18.67
CA ARG A 485 15.54 24.42 -18.01
C ARG A 485 14.64 23.35 -17.39
N ASP A 486 14.72 22.12 -17.88
CA ASP A 486 13.99 20.94 -17.42
C ASP A 486 14.74 20.11 -16.36
N SER A 487 15.99 20.46 -16.05
CA SER A 487 16.85 19.63 -15.23
C SER A 487 16.79 20.04 -13.76
N PRO A 488 16.74 19.07 -12.81
CA PRO A 488 16.69 19.38 -11.39
C PRO A 488 17.87 20.25 -10.93
N LEU A 489 17.58 21.26 -10.10
CA LEU A 489 18.59 22.15 -9.52
C LEU A 489 19.54 21.44 -8.56
N LEU A 490 19.23 20.22 -8.09
CA LEU A 490 20.12 19.39 -7.27
C LEU A 490 21.55 19.34 -7.82
N ARG A 491 21.71 19.23 -9.14
CA ARG A 491 23.05 19.13 -9.75
C ARG A 491 23.84 20.43 -9.61
N LEU A 492 23.18 21.57 -9.77
CA LEU A 492 23.77 22.90 -9.54
C LEU A 492 24.13 23.08 -8.07
N MET A 493 23.22 22.71 -7.16
CA MET A 493 23.45 22.84 -5.72
C MET A 493 24.62 21.98 -5.24
N ARG A 494 24.71 20.72 -5.68
CA ARG A 494 25.85 19.84 -5.37
C ARG A 494 27.15 20.41 -5.92
N ALA A 495 27.17 20.90 -7.16
CA ALA A 495 28.35 21.50 -7.76
C ALA A 495 28.81 22.78 -7.04
N TYR A 496 27.87 23.56 -6.50
CA TYR A 496 28.18 24.70 -5.65
C TYR A 496 28.79 24.26 -4.30
N CYS A 497 28.15 23.30 -3.61
CA CYS A 497 28.63 22.75 -2.34
C CYS A 497 30.03 22.13 -2.46
N GLU A 498 30.28 21.34 -3.51
CA GLU A 498 31.57 20.73 -3.79
C GLU A 498 32.68 21.78 -3.98
N LYS A 499 32.41 22.82 -4.77
CA LYS A 499 33.36 23.93 -4.99
C LYS A 499 33.64 24.73 -3.73
N LYS A 500 32.68 24.83 -2.83
CA LYS A 500 32.80 25.56 -1.56
C LYS A 500 33.24 24.68 -0.39
N GLN A 501 33.48 23.39 -0.62
CA GLN A 501 33.83 22.41 0.42
C GLN A 501 32.80 22.36 1.57
N PHE A 502 31.53 22.58 1.26
CA PHE A 502 30.43 22.41 2.21
C PHE A 502 29.70 21.11 1.94
N GLU A 503 29.26 20.42 3.01
CA GLU A 503 28.32 19.34 2.83
C GLU A 503 26.93 19.89 2.46
N PHE A 504 26.28 19.25 1.49
CA PHE A 504 24.99 19.68 0.95
C PHE A 504 23.90 19.86 2.01
N ARG A 505 23.95 19.09 3.12
CA ARG A 505 22.96 19.20 4.22
C ARG A 505 23.01 20.50 5.01
N TYR A 506 24.13 21.23 4.98
CA TYR A 506 24.34 22.44 5.78
C TYR A 506 24.08 23.74 5.02
N ILE A 507 23.67 23.66 3.75
CA ILE A 507 23.34 24.84 2.93
C ILE A 507 21.89 24.75 2.48
N ARG A 508 21.20 25.89 2.55
CA ARG A 508 19.86 26.08 2.01
C ARG A 508 19.93 27.08 0.86
N PHE A 509 19.22 26.79 -0.22
CA PHE A 509 19.18 27.63 -1.42
C PHE A 509 17.81 28.30 -1.50
N PHE A 510 17.78 29.60 -1.80
CA PHE A 510 16.55 30.40 -1.88
C PHE A 510 16.49 31.17 -3.20
N TYR A 511 15.28 31.38 -3.70
CA TYR A 511 14.98 32.28 -4.81
C TYR A 511 13.77 33.11 -4.41
N ASP A 512 13.86 34.44 -4.52
CA ASP A 512 12.85 35.39 -4.04
C ASP A 512 12.38 35.09 -2.59
N GLY A 513 13.34 34.75 -1.72
CA GLY A 513 13.08 34.41 -0.31
C GLY A 513 12.40 33.06 -0.07
N GLN A 514 12.08 32.29 -1.11
CA GLN A 514 11.49 30.96 -0.99
C GLN A 514 12.54 29.86 -1.09
N TYR A 515 12.42 28.85 -0.24
CA TYR A 515 13.33 27.70 -0.24
C TYR A 515 13.18 26.86 -1.52
N ILE A 516 14.28 26.65 -2.21
CA ILE A 516 14.36 25.83 -3.41
C ILE A 516 14.59 24.37 -3.02
N ARG A 517 13.68 23.49 -3.40
CA ARG A 517 13.82 22.03 -3.24
C ARG A 517 14.74 21.46 -4.33
N PRO A 518 15.53 20.40 -4.04
CA PRO A 518 16.53 19.93 -5.00
C PRO A 518 15.94 19.32 -6.28
N ASN A 519 14.70 18.83 -6.23
CA ASN A 519 13.99 18.26 -7.38
C ASN A 519 13.29 19.30 -8.27
N GLN A 520 13.24 20.57 -7.87
CA GLN A 520 12.68 21.64 -8.69
C GLN A 520 13.61 21.97 -9.85
N THR A 521 13.03 22.37 -10.99
CA THR A 521 13.72 22.76 -12.22
C THR A 521 13.60 24.26 -12.43
N PRO A 522 14.48 24.89 -13.24
CA PRO A 522 14.31 26.29 -13.62
C PRO A 522 12.92 26.63 -14.18
N ASP A 523 12.33 25.76 -15.02
CA ASP A 523 10.98 25.97 -15.54
C ASP A 523 9.89 25.89 -14.46
N SER A 524 10.05 25.01 -13.47
CA SER A 524 9.08 24.90 -12.37
C SER A 524 9.07 26.12 -11.44
N LEU A 525 10.16 26.89 -11.43
CA LEU A 525 10.35 28.08 -10.61
C LEU A 525 10.25 29.38 -11.42
N GLY A 526 10.07 29.30 -12.74
CA GLY A 526 10.04 30.47 -13.61
C GLY A 526 11.38 31.22 -13.70
N LEU A 527 12.52 30.56 -13.50
CA LEU A 527 13.82 31.23 -13.49
C LEU A 527 14.19 31.74 -14.89
N GLU A 528 14.53 33.02 -14.96
CA GLU A 528 15.05 33.70 -16.15
C GLU A 528 16.58 33.69 -16.19
N ASP A 529 17.17 34.04 -17.34
CA ASP A 529 18.63 34.12 -17.48
C ASP A 529 19.18 35.23 -16.57
N GLY A 530 20.17 34.89 -15.75
CA GLY A 530 20.76 35.77 -14.74
C GLY A 530 20.07 35.76 -13.37
N ALA A 531 19.04 34.94 -13.15
CA ALA A 531 18.36 34.86 -11.84
C ALA A 531 19.33 34.53 -10.69
N GLU A 532 19.17 35.23 -9.56
CA GLU A 532 20.01 35.13 -8.36
C GLU A 532 19.42 34.15 -7.34
N ILE A 533 20.19 33.15 -6.94
CA ILE A 533 19.86 32.15 -5.92
C ILE A 533 20.75 32.40 -4.70
N ASP A 534 20.15 32.61 -3.54
CA ASP A 534 20.87 32.80 -2.29
C ASP A 534 21.23 31.46 -1.66
N ALA A 535 22.51 31.24 -1.36
CA ALA A 535 23.01 30.08 -0.63
C ALA A 535 23.37 30.48 0.81
N LEU A 536 22.56 30.02 1.76
CA LEU A 536 22.64 30.40 3.17
C LEU A 536 23.02 29.18 4.04
N THR A 537 23.99 29.36 4.94
CA THR A 537 24.22 28.42 6.05
C THR A 537 23.33 28.80 7.23
N PRO A 538 22.68 27.84 7.92
CA PRO A 538 21.96 28.10 9.16
C PRO A 538 22.95 28.66 10.20
N GLN A 539 22.75 29.90 10.65
CA GLN A 539 23.47 30.40 11.82
C GLN A 539 22.87 29.76 13.07
N SER A 540 23.72 29.12 13.87
CA SER A 540 23.41 28.70 15.24
C SER A 540 23.23 29.94 16.12
N GLY A 541 22.01 30.48 16.19
CA GLY A 541 21.62 31.48 17.17
C GLY A 541 21.64 30.90 18.59
N GLY A 542 22.30 31.61 19.51
CA GLY A 542 22.62 31.22 20.87
C GLY A 542 21.45 30.76 21.74
N GLY A 543 21.79 29.86 22.66
CA GLY A 543 20.86 29.05 23.44
C GLY A 543 20.02 29.80 24.46
N TRP A 544 18.89 29.18 24.78
CA TRP A 544 18.12 29.43 25.99
C TRP A 544 18.00 28.14 26.79
N ARG A 545 18.42 28.26 28.06
CA ARG A 545 18.39 27.26 29.13
C ARG A 545 16.97 27.11 29.68
N SER A 546 16.65 25.90 30.16
CA SER A 546 15.73 25.57 31.28
C SER A 546 14.26 25.99 31.12
N PHE A 547 13.25 25.14 31.33
CA PHE A 547 13.02 24.14 32.38
C PHE A 547 12.21 22.96 31.84
#